data_AF-K7ERX5-F1
#
_entry.id   AF-K7ERX5-F1
#
_cell.length_a   1.000
_cell.length_b   1.000
_cell.length_c   1.000
_cell.angle_alpha   90.00
_cell.angle_beta   90.00
_cell.angle_gamma   90.00
#
_symmetry.space_group_name_H-M   'P 1'
#
loop_
_entity.id
_entity.type
_entity.pdbx_description
1 polymer ?
#
loop_
_entity_poly.entity_id
_entity_poly.type
_entity_poly.pdbx_seq_one_letter_code
_entity_poly.pdbx_strand_id
1 'polypeptide(L)'
;MLLFFTLGLLIHFVFFASIFDIYFTSPLVHGMTPQFTPLPPPARRLVLFVADGLRADALYELDENGNSRAPFIRNIIMHEGSW
;
A
#
# COMPACT_ATOMS: atom_id res chain seq x y z
N MET A 1 -25.75 12.99 32.94
CA MET A 1 -25.27 11.59 33.03
C MET A 1 -25.75 10.79 31.82
N LEU A 2 -27.04 10.45 31.70
CA LEU A 2 -27.57 9.69 30.55
C LEU A 2 -27.27 10.31 29.18
N LEU A 3 -27.48 11.62 29.03
CA LEU A 3 -27.17 12.35 27.78
C LEU A 3 -25.70 12.21 27.34
N PHE A 4 -24.77 12.22 28.31
CA PHE A 4 -23.35 12.08 28.04
C PHE A 4 -23.02 10.68 27.52
N PHE A 5 -23.59 9.64 28.14
CA PHE A 5 -23.43 8.27 27.67
C PHE A 5 -24.04 8.03 26.30
N THR A 6 -25.24 8.56 26.05
CA THR A 6 -25.91 8.42 24.74
C THR A 6 -25.12 9.13 23.63
N LEU A 7 -24.61 10.33 23.91
CA LEU A 7 -23.81 11.08 22.95
C LEU A 7 -22.47 10.39 22.67
N GLY A 8 -21.80 9.90 23.72
CA GLY A 8 -20.58 9.11 23.59
C GLY A 8 -20.79 7.87 22.74
N LEU A 9 -21.83 7.08 23.02
CA LEU A 9 -22.16 5.88 22.27
C LEU A 9 -22.48 6.20 20.79
N LEU A 10 -23.23 7.27 20.54
CA LEU A 10 -23.54 7.73 19.18
C LEU A 10 -22.27 8.04 18.38
N ILE A 11 -21.32 8.77 18.98
CA ILE A 11 -20.04 9.10 18.33
C ILE A 11 -19.27 7.83 17.96
N HIS A 12 -19.22 6.83 18.86
CA HIS A 12 -18.55 5.56 18.58
C HIS A 12 -19.21 4.81 17.42
N PHE A 13 -20.54 4.78 17.34
CA PHE A 13 -21.24 4.17 16.21
C PHE A 13 -20.98 4.89 14.89
N VAL A 14 -20.96 6.23 14.90
CA VAL A 14 -20.61 7.03 13.71
C VAL A 14 -19.20 6.70 13.24
N PHE A 15 -18.22 6.68 14.14
CA PHE A 15 -16.85 6.34 13.78
C PHE A 15 -16.71 4.90 13.29
N PHE A 16 -17.38 3.96 13.95
CA PHE A 16 -17.39 2.57 13.53
C PHE A 16 -17.93 2.43 12.10
N ALA A 17 -19.06 3.06 11.79
CA ALA A 17 -19.63 3.05 10.43
C ALA A 17 -18.70 3.74 9.41
N SER A 18 -18.06 4.85 9.78
CA SER A 18 -17.18 5.61 8.88
C SER A 18 -15.93 4.83 8.44
N ILE A 19 -15.38 3.97 9.31
CA ILE A 19 -14.25 3.11 8.95
C ILE A 19 -14.64 2.17 7.82
N PHE A 20 -15.85 1.60 7.85
CA PHE A 20 -16.28 0.72 6.77
C PHE A 20 -16.43 1.46 5.45
N ASP A 21 -17.02 2.65 5.47
CA ASP A 21 -17.17 3.45 4.25
C ASP A 21 -15.80 3.88 3.68
N ILE A 22 -14.90 4.42 4.51
CA ILE A 22 -13.59 4.90 4.04
C ILE A 22 -12.69 3.76 3.53
N TYR A 23 -12.69 2.61 4.19
CA TYR A 23 -11.79 1.50 3.82
C TYR A 23 -12.37 0.56 2.76
N PHE A 24 -13.70 0.37 2.71
CA PHE A 24 -14.33 -0.58 1.77
C PHE A 24 -15.03 0.09 0.58
N THR A 25 -15.34 1.39 0.65
CA THR A 25 -15.74 2.15 -0.55
C THR A 25 -14.48 2.43 -1.35
N SER A 26 -14.21 1.51 -2.28
CA SER A 26 -13.01 1.53 -3.10
C SER A 26 -12.80 2.90 -3.77
N PRO A 27 -11.63 3.54 -3.62
CA PRO A 27 -11.26 4.72 -4.38
C PRO A 27 -10.74 4.29 -5.76
N LEU A 28 -11.34 3.27 -6.37
CA LEU A 28 -11.07 2.96 -7.77
C LEU A 28 -11.60 4.15 -8.56
N VAL A 29 -10.70 5.09 -8.85
CA VAL A 29 -10.98 6.24 -9.69
C VAL A 29 -11.13 5.70 -11.11
N HIS A 30 -12.36 5.38 -11.47
CA HIS A 30 -12.69 4.95 -12.82
C HIS A 30 -12.63 6.18 -13.74
N GLY A 31 -12.08 6.01 -14.95
CA GLY A 31 -12.09 7.06 -15.97
C GLY A 31 -10.84 7.94 -16.02
N MET A 32 -9.71 7.54 -15.43
CA MET A 32 -8.44 8.19 -15.75
C MET A 32 -8.14 8.10 -17.25
N THR A 33 -7.85 9.24 -17.88
CA THR A 33 -7.48 9.32 -19.29
C THR A 33 -6.13 8.63 -19.50
N PRO A 34 -6.00 7.66 -20.42
CA PRO A 34 -4.71 7.06 -20.73
C PRO A 34 -3.70 8.12 -21.19
N GLN A 35 -2.54 8.17 -20.56
CA GLN A 35 -1.45 9.05 -21.00
C GLN A 35 -0.61 8.32 -22.05
N PHE A 36 -0.39 8.97 -23.19
CA PHE A 36 0.49 8.46 -24.23
C PHE A 36 1.90 9.05 -24.08
N THR A 37 2.91 8.20 -24.24
CA THR A 37 4.32 8.59 -24.23
C THR A 37 4.88 8.41 -25.64
N PRO A 38 5.58 9.40 -26.22
CA PRO A 38 6.14 9.31 -27.57
C PRO A 38 7.33 8.35 -27.70
N LEU A 39 7.81 7.76 -26.61
CA LEU A 39 8.95 6.85 -26.58
C LEU A 39 8.52 5.41 -26.89
N PRO A 40 9.35 4.61 -27.57
CA PRO A 40 9.07 3.20 -27.76
C PRO A 40 8.99 2.48 -26.39
N PRO A 41 8.06 1.53 -26.22
CA PRO A 41 7.91 0.82 -24.96
C PRO A 41 9.18 0.01 -24.63
N PRO A 42 9.74 0.11 -23.41
CA PRO A 42 10.99 -0.54 -23.04
C PRO A 42 10.85 -2.07 -22.90
N ALA A 43 9.62 -2.58 -22.77
CA ALA A 43 9.34 -4.00 -22.61
C ALA A 43 8.02 -4.38 -23.28
N ARG A 44 7.90 -5.66 -23.68
CA ARG A 44 6.68 -6.22 -24.27
C ARG A 44 5.57 -6.45 -23.24
N ARG A 45 5.92 -6.63 -21.97
CA ARG A 45 4.99 -6.90 -20.87
C ARG A 45 5.49 -6.23 -19.60
N LEU A 46 4.57 -5.65 -18.85
CA LEU A 46 4.79 -5.12 -17.51
C LEU A 46 4.06 -6.02 -16.52
N VAL A 47 4.76 -6.48 -15.48
CA VAL A 47 4.18 -7.17 -14.34
C VAL A 47 4.36 -6.26 -13.13
N LEU A 48 3.25 -5.78 -12.57
CA LEU A 48 3.26 -4.90 -11.40
C LEU A 48 2.86 -5.72 -10.17
N PHE A 49 3.72 -5.74 -9.16
CA PHE A 49 3.41 -6.28 -7.84
C PHE A 49 3.03 -5.14 -6.90
N VAL A 50 1.83 -5.20 -6.33
CA VAL A 50 1.38 -4.29 -5.27
C VAL A 50 1.23 -5.11 -4.01
N ALA A 51 1.97 -4.75 -2.97
CA ALA A 51 1.93 -5.42 -1.68
C ALA A 51 1.62 -4.37 -0.61
N ASP A 52 0.53 -4.58 0.12
CA ASP A 52 0.13 -3.70 1.21
C ASP A 52 1.14 -3.80 2.37
N GLY A 53 1.52 -2.65 2.92
CA GLY A 53 2.49 -2.57 4.00
C GLY A 53 3.91 -3.02 3.65
N LEU A 54 4.24 -3.25 2.36
CA LEU A 54 5.62 -3.59 1.95
C LEU A 54 6.49 -2.33 2.01
N ARG A 55 7.13 -2.13 3.16
CA ARG A 55 8.04 -1.00 3.39
C ARG A 55 9.42 -1.30 2.81
N ALA A 56 10.04 -0.29 2.21
CA ALA A 56 11.37 -0.44 1.62
C ALA A 56 12.44 -0.80 2.67
N ASP A 57 12.40 -0.17 3.85
CA ASP A 57 13.36 -0.41 4.92
C ASP A 57 13.37 -1.87 5.39
N ALA A 58 12.20 -2.53 5.43
CA ALA A 58 12.09 -3.96 5.76
C ALA A 58 12.83 -4.88 4.76
N LEU A 59 13.04 -4.44 3.52
CA LEU A 59 13.81 -5.18 2.51
C LEU A 59 15.32 -4.93 2.63
N TYR A 60 15.72 -3.77 3.15
CA TYR A 60 17.13 -3.43 3.40
C TYR A 60 17.63 -3.89 4.76
N GLU A 61 16.74 -4.06 5.74
CA GLU A 61 17.04 -4.51 7.09
C GLU A 61 17.72 -5.90 7.09
N LEU A 62 18.71 -6.03 7.98
CA LEU A 62 19.43 -7.27 8.25
C LEU A 62 19.22 -7.65 9.72
N ASP A 63 19.11 -8.94 9.98
CA ASP A 63 19.10 -9.46 11.35
C ASP A 63 20.49 -9.33 12.02
N GLU A 64 20.58 -9.69 13.30
CA GLU A 64 21.84 -9.65 14.07
C GLU A 64 22.94 -10.54 13.47
N ASN A 65 22.57 -11.52 12.64
CA ASN A 65 23.48 -12.42 11.95
C ASN A 65 23.81 -11.95 10.51
N GLY A 66 23.30 -10.78 10.09
CA GLY A 66 23.50 -10.22 8.76
C GLY A 66 22.62 -10.81 7.66
N ASN A 67 21.57 -11.57 7.99
CA ASN A 67 20.65 -12.14 7.00
C ASN A 67 19.45 -11.22 6.75
N SER A 68 19.00 -11.19 5.50
CA SER A 68 17.76 -10.52 5.13
C SER A 68 16.56 -11.46 5.26
N ARG A 69 15.42 -10.91 5.66
CA ARG A 69 14.13 -11.64 5.66
C ARG A 69 13.62 -11.97 4.25
N ALA A 70 14.10 -11.26 3.23
CA ALA A 70 13.71 -11.43 1.84
C ALA A 70 14.95 -11.44 0.91
N PRO A 71 15.81 -12.47 0.98
CA PRO A 71 17.12 -12.46 0.33
C PRO A 71 17.04 -12.34 -1.19
N PHE A 72 16.03 -12.95 -1.82
CA PHE A 72 15.83 -12.88 -3.26
C PHE A 72 15.45 -11.47 -3.73
N ILE A 73 14.41 -10.89 -3.11
CA ILE A 73 13.96 -9.53 -3.44
C ILE A 73 15.07 -8.53 -3.15
N ARG A 74 15.77 -8.67 -2.02
CA ARG A 74 16.91 -7.81 -1.69
C ARG A 74 18.05 -7.93 -2.71
N ASN A 75 18.30 -9.12 -3.26
CA ASN A 75 19.35 -9.29 -4.28
C ASN A 75 19.00 -8.55 -5.58
N ILE A 76 17.79 -8.77 -6.09
CA ILE A 76 17.27 -8.05 -7.28
C ILE A 76 17.37 -6.56 -7.03
N ILE A 77 16.92 -6.14 -5.85
CA ILE A 77 17.03 -4.78 -5.40
C ILE A 77 18.51 -4.32 -5.55
N MET A 78 19.45 -4.87 -4.80
CA MET A 78 20.79 -4.28 -4.71
C MET A 78 21.61 -4.29 -6.02
N HIS A 79 21.29 -5.16 -6.99
CA HIS A 79 22.17 -5.41 -8.14
C HIS A 79 21.51 -5.25 -9.51
N GLU A 80 20.21 -5.48 -9.63
CA GLU A 80 19.51 -5.48 -10.92
C GLU A 80 18.46 -4.37 -11.03
N GLY A 81 17.92 -3.92 -9.89
CA GLY A 81 16.87 -2.92 -9.80
C GLY A 81 17.36 -1.50 -10.07
N SER A 82 16.42 -0.65 -10.49
CA SER A 82 16.58 0.81 -10.59
C SER A 82 15.40 1.48 -9.91
N TRP A 83 15.67 2.48 -9.08
CA TRP A 83 14.71 3.30 -8.32
C TRP A 83 15.20 4.72 -8.20
#